data_AF-A0A937CI14-F1
#
_entry.id   AF-A0A937CI14-F1
#
_cell.length_a   1.000
_cell.length_b   1.000
_cell.length_c   1.000
_cell.angle_alpha   90.00
_cell.angle_beta   90.00
_cell.angle_gamma   90.00
#
_symmetry.space_group_name_H-M   'P 1'
#
loop_
_entity.id
_entity.type
_entity.pdbx_description
1 polymer ?
#
loop_
_entity_poly.entity_id
_entity_poly.type
_entity_poly.pdbx_seq_one_letter_code
_entity_poly.pdbx_strand_id
1 'polypeptide(L)'
;MHDHLNDLSRALIIFIGYGISSSPTRNSIKIIEEFGPAEGERLLYSIKIVFEEVGRINVDWSKNTLESAGKIARAHVQEIHPDLSEEALQAIEWKFTFDWK
;
A
#
# COMPACT_ATOMS: atom_id res chain seq x y z
N MET A 1 6.90 5.46 23.37
CA MET A 1 7.69 5.07 22.19
C MET A 1 6.66 4.77 21.11
N HIS A 2 6.53 5.63 20.10
CA HIS A 2 5.65 5.36 18.97
C HIS A 2 6.37 4.31 18.11
N ASP A 3 5.77 3.13 17.95
CA ASP A 3 6.30 2.10 17.07
C ASP A 3 6.06 2.54 15.61
N HIS A 4 7.02 3.28 15.07
CA HIS A 4 7.03 3.76 13.68
C HIS A 4 6.81 2.65 12.63
N LEU A 5 7.10 1.39 13.00
CA LEU A 5 6.89 0.21 12.17
C LEU A 5 5.40 -0.07 11.88
N ASN A 6 4.53 0.25 12.84
CA ASN A 6 3.08 0.09 12.69
C ASN A 6 2.43 1.30 11.98
N ASP A 7 3.08 2.46 12.03
CA ASP A 7 2.55 3.69 11.46
C ASP A 7 2.51 3.65 9.92
N LEU A 8 3.52 3.06 9.25
CA LEU A 8 3.48 2.89 7.80
C LEU A 8 2.38 1.93 7.36
N SER A 9 2.23 0.80 8.04
CA SER A 9 1.15 -0.17 7.78
C SER A 9 -0.22 0.48 7.91
N ARG A 10 -0.46 1.20 9.00
CA ARG A 10 -1.70 1.93 9.24
C ARG A 10 -1.92 3.04 8.22
N ALA A 11 -0.87 3.80 7.89
CA ALA A 11 -0.95 4.87 6.91
C ALA A 11 -1.28 4.34 5.51
N LEU A 12 -0.72 3.20 5.09
CA LEU A 12 -1.07 2.54 3.84
C LEU A 12 -2.56 2.18 3.78
N ILE A 13 -3.10 1.58 4.85
CA ILE A 13 -4.52 1.20 4.92
C ILE A 13 -5.42 2.44 4.80
N ILE A 14 -5.11 3.52 5.54
CA ILE A 14 -5.86 4.77 5.52
C ILE A 14 -5.76 5.45 4.14
N PHE A 15 -4.55 5.52 3.59
CA PHE A 15 -4.29 6.15 2.30
C PHE A 15 -5.01 5.43 1.17
N ILE A 16 -4.96 4.10 1.16
CA ILE A 16 -5.66 3.26 0.18
C ILE A 16 -7.17 3.35 0.41
N GLY A 17 -7.63 3.47 1.66
CA GLY A 17 -9.05 3.42 2.03
C GLY A 17 -9.59 1.99 2.13
N TYR A 18 -8.70 1.02 2.37
CA TYR A 18 -9.04 -0.40 2.45
C TYR A 18 -10.01 -0.68 3.61
N GLY A 19 -11.05 -1.47 3.35
CA GLY A 19 -12.11 -1.78 4.33
C GLY A 19 -13.11 -0.66 4.63
N ILE A 20 -12.91 0.54 4.09
CA ILE A 20 -13.79 1.71 4.33
C ILE A 20 -14.47 2.16 3.03
N SER A 21 -13.75 2.17 1.92
CA SER A 21 -14.24 2.62 0.61
C SER A 21 -14.43 1.45 -0.34
N SER A 22 -15.39 1.56 -1.25
CA SER A 22 -15.62 0.56 -2.30
C SER A 22 -14.57 0.57 -3.41
N SER A 23 -13.76 1.63 -3.48
CA SER A 23 -12.61 1.78 -4.36
C SER A 23 -11.47 2.54 -3.67
N PRO A 24 -10.24 2.44 -4.17
CA PRO A 24 -9.11 3.13 -3.56
C PRO A 24 -9.18 4.65 -3.64
N THR A 25 -8.83 5.34 -2.56
CA THR A 25 -9.03 6.80 -2.44
C THR A 25 -7.76 7.63 -2.64
N ARG A 26 -6.58 7.11 -2.25
CA ARG A 26 -5.30 7.86 -2.24
C ARG A 26 -5.38 9.14 -1.40
N ASN A 27 -6.01 9.06 -0.23
CA ASN A 27 -6.32 10.24 0.57
C ASN A 27 -5.12 10.71 1.40
N SER A 28 -4.32 11.60 0.83
CA SER A 28 -3.16 12.20 1.52
C SER A 28 -3.55 13.14 2.66
N ILE A 29 -4.70 13.82 2.56
CA ILE A 29 -5.18 14.74 3.59
C ILE A 29 -5.42 13.98 4.89
N LYS A 30 -6.08 12.82 4.83
CA LYS A 30 -6.31 11.97 6.01
C LYS A 30 -5.02 11.51 6.69
N ILE A 31 -3.93 11.35 5.96
CA ILE A 31 -2.63 10.99 6.56
C ILE A 31 -2.07 12.16 7.36
N ILE A 32 -2.14 13.38 6.81
CA ILE A 32 -1.72 14.58 7.53
C ILE A 32 -2.61 14.84 8.76
N GLU A 33 -3.92 14.62 8.64
CA GLU A 33 -4.88 14.78 9.76
C GLU A 33 -4.62 13.78 10.89
N GLU A 34 -4.35 12.51 10.55
CA GLU A 34 -4.20 11.43 11.54
C GLU A 34 -2.83 11.45 12.24
N PHE A 35 -1.75 11.66 11.50
CA PHE A 35 -0.37 11.56 12.02
C PHE A 35 0.27 12.92 12.29
N GLY A 36 -0.39 14.01 11.90
CA GLY A 36 0.13 15.37 11.97
C GLY A 36 1.04 15.72 10.77
N PRO A 37 1.32 17.01 10.54
CA PRO A 37 2.01 17.47 9.33
C PRO A 37 3.38 16.84 9.09
N ALA A 38 4.26 16.86 10.10
CA ALA A 38 5.64 16.42 9.93
C ALA A 38 5.78 14.89 9.74
N GLU A 39 5.02 14.09 10.51
CA GLU A 39 5.04 12.64 10.36
C GLU A 39 4.23 12.19 9.14
N GLY A 40 3.08 12.82 8.90
CA GLY A 40 2.26 12.54 7.74
C GLY A 40 3.00 12.76 6.41
N GLU A 41 3.79 13.84 6.28
CA GLU A 41 4.64 14.04 5.10
C GLU A 41 5.69 12.93 4.93
N ARG A 42 6.33 12.48 6.02
CA ARG A 42 7.27 11.35 6.00
C ARG A 42 6.60 10.05 5.58
N LEU A 43 5.41 9.77 6.11
CA LEU A 43 4.63 8.59 5.77
C LEU A 43 4.17 8.64 4.31
N LEU A 44 3.74 9.80 3.81
CA LEU A 44 3.36 9.96 2.40
C LEU A 44 4.55 9.72 1.46
N TYR A 45 5.75 10.17 1.83
CA TYR A 45 6.97 9.85 1.08
C TYR A 45 7.25 8.34 1.08
N SER A 46 7.11 7.69 2.24
CA SER A 46 7.30 6.23 2.36
C SER A 46 6.27 5.43 1.56
N ILE A 47 5.00 5.83 1.61
CA ILE A 47 3.90 5.26 0.81
C ILE A 47 4.21 5.40 -0.68
N LYS A 48 4.73 6.55 -1.11
CA LYS A 48 5.12 6.76 -2.51
C LYS A 48 6.20 5.77 -2.93
N ILE A 49 7.23 5.54 -2.11
CA ILE A 49 8.28 4.55 -2.40
C ILE A 49 7.66 3.16 -2.57
N VAL A 50 6.79 2.74 -1.66
CA VAL A 50 6.09 1.43 -1.76
C VAL A 50 5.37 1.29 -3.11
N PHE A 51 4.64 2.33 -3.54
CA PHE A 51 3.94 2.30 -4.83
C PHE A 51 4.86 2.35 -6.05
N GLU A 52 6.01 3.02 -5.96
CA GLU A 52 7.03 2.97 -7.01
C GLU A 52 7.58 1.55 -7.17
N GLU A 53 7.81 0.81 -6.09
CA GLU A 53 8.22 -0.60 -6.16
C GLU A 53 7.13 -1.48 -6.78
N VAL A 54 5.86 -1.29 -6.37
CA VAL A 54 4.72 -1.99 -7.00
C VAL A 54 4.64 -1.70 -8.50
N GLY A 55 4.89 -0.45 -8.91
CA GLY A 55 4.87 -0.04 -10.32
C GLY A 55 6.00 -0.62 -11.17
N ARG A 56 7.08 -1.12 -10.55
CA ARG A 56 8.20 -1.78 -11.25
C ARG A 56 7.95 -3.26 -11.52
N ILE A 57 6.91 -3.84 -10.95
CA ILE A 57 6.60 -5.26 -11.11
C ILE A 57 6.17 -5.53 -12.54
N ASN A 58 6.98 -6.32 -13.24
CA ASN A 58 6.67 -6.78 -14.58
C ASN A 58 5.87 -8.09 -14.51
N VAL A 59 4.55 -7.98 -14.62
CA VAL A 59 3.65 -9.14 -14.62
C VAL A 59 3.58 -9.74 -16.02
N ASP A 60 3.97 -11.01 -16.15
CA ASP A 60 3.72 -11.80 -17.37
C ASP A 60 2.24 -12.18 -17.44
N TRP A 61 1.43 -11.33 -18.09
CA TRP A 61 -0.01 -11.53 -18.26
C TRP A 61 -0.38 -12.74 -19.13
N SER A 62 0.57 -13.35 -19.84
CA SER A 62 0.31 -14.60 -20.57
C SER A 62 0.18 -15.82 -19.62
N LYS A 63 0.67 -15.69 -18.39
CA LYS A 63 0.71 -16.75 -17.37
C LYS A 63 -0.04 -16.41 -16.08
N ASN A 64 -0.36 -15.13 -15.87
CA ASN A 64 -0.92 -14.64 -14.63
C ASN A 64 -2.31 -14.05 -14.83
N THR A 65 -3.21 -14.33 -13.90
CA THR A 65 -4.48 -13.64 -13.75
C THR A 65 -4.31 -12.37 -12.93
N LEU A 66 -5.33 -11.52 -12.90
CA LEU A 66 -5.36 -10.35 -12.02
C LEU A 66 -5.15 -10.74 -10.54
N GLU A 67 -5.75 -11.85 -10.11
CA GLU A 67 -5.60 -12.38 -8.76
C GLU A 67 -4.16 -12.80 -8.47
N SER A 68 -3.53 -13.59 -9.36
CA SER A 68 -2.13 -13.98 -9.15
C SER A 68 -1.18 -12.79 -9.26
N ALA A 69 -1.49 -11.79 -10.10
CA ALA A 69 -0.73 -10.56 -10.19
C ALA A 69 -0.79 -9.73 -8.89
N GLY A 70 -1.97 -9.64 -8.26
CA GLY A 70 -2.11 -9.03 -6.94
C GLY A 70 -1.28 -9.73 -5.86
N LYS A 71 -1.27 -11.07 -5.86
CA LYS A 71 -0.43 -11.88 -4.97
C LYS A 71 1.08 -11.69 -5.21
N ILE A 72 1.50 -11.55 -6.47
CA ILE A 72 2.88 -11.23 -6.82
C ILE A 72 3.25 -9.84 -6.29
N ALA A 73 2.36 -8.84 -6.46
CA ALA A 73 2.58 -7.50 -5.96
C ALA A 73 2.74 -7.46 -4.44
N ARG A 74 1.86 -8.17 -3.74
CA ARG A 74 1.93 -8.37 -2.30
C ARG A 74 3.24 -9.01 -1.85
N ALA A 75 3.65 -10.11 -2.48
CA ALA A 75 4.88 -10.82 -2.12
C ALA A 75 6.13 -9.98 -2.35
N HIS A 76 6.18 -9.24 -3.47
CA HIS A 76 7.28 -8.34 -3.77
C HIS A 76 7.41 -7.21 -2.74
N VAL A 77 6.29 -6.60 -2.35
CA VAL A 77 6.31 -5.56 -1.31
C VAL A 77 6.71 -6.12 0.05
N GLN A 78 6.25 -7.32 0.41
CA GLN A 78 6.64 -7.97 1.66
C GLN A 78 8.15 -8.28 1.71
N GLU A 79 8.76 -8.64 0.58
CA GLU A 79 10.20 -8.89 0.50
C GLU A 79 11.02 -7.61 0.76
N ILE A 80 10.56 -6.47 0.26
CA ILE A 80 11.24 -5.16 0.42
C ILE A 80 10.90 -4.52 1.78
N HIS A 81 9.67 -4.68 2.25
CA HIS A 81 9.15 -4.10 3.49
C HIS A 81 8.60 -5.22 4.39
N PRO A 82 9.47 -6.04 5.02
CA PRO A 82 9.06 -7.20 5.83
C PRO A 82 8.29 -6.82 7.09
N ASP A 83 8.37 -5.55 7.52
CA ASP A 83 7.71 -5.04 8.70
C ASP A 83 6.24 -4.61 8.45
N LEU A 84 5.77 -4.66 7.20
CA LEU A 84 4.37 -4.36 6.89
C LEU A 84 3.43 -5.40 7.47
N SER A 85 2.33 -4.93 8.04
CA SER A 85 1.29 -5.81 8.56
C SER A 85 0.59 -6.56 7.43
N GLU A 86 0.03 -7.71 7.80
CA GLU A 86 -0.78 -8.53 6.91
C GLU A 86 -1.92 -7.73 6.27
N GLU A 87 -2.61 -6.89 7.04
CA GLU A 87 -3.69 -6.05 6.54
C GLU A 87 -3.20 -4.98 5.55
N ALA A 88 -2.01 -4.40 5.76
CA ALA A 88 -1.43 -3.45 4.83
C ALA A 88 -1.07 -4.12 3.49
N LEU A 89 -0.53 -5.33 3.54
CA LEU A 89 -0.24 -6.14 2.36
C LEU A 89 -1.52 -6.51 1.58
N GLN A 90 -2.60 -6.86 2.28
CA GLN A 90 -3.92 -7.07 1.66
C GLN A 90 -4.48 -5.80 1.01
N ALA A 91 -4.28 -4.64 1.63
CA ALA A 91 -4.68 -3.36 1.04
C ALA A 91 -3.94 -3.08 -0.27
N ILE A 92 -2.66 -3.43 -0.37
CA ILE A 92 -1.86 -3.30 -1.59
C ILE A 92 -2.34 -4.25 -2.68
N GLU A 93 -2.56 -5.52 -2.35
CA GLU A 93 -3.13 -6.51 -3.27
C GLU A 93 -4.47 -5.99 -3.85
N TRP A 94 -5.37 -5.54 -2.97
CA TRP A 94 -6.65 -4.97 -3.36
C TRP A 94 -6.47 -3.74 -4.27
N LYS A 95 -5.61 -2.78 -3.88
CA LYS A 95 -5.30 -1.59 -4.68
C LYS A 95 -4.82 -1.94 -6.09
N PHE A 96 -3.95 -2.95 -6.20
CA PHE A 96 -3.40 -3.42 -7.46
C PHE A 96 -4.49 -3.97 -8.39
N THR A 97 -5.43 -4.75 -7.85
CA THR A 97 -6.55 -5.27 -8.64
C THR A 97 -7.43 -4.17 -9.24
N PHE A 98 -7.54 -3.01 -8.56
CA PHE A 98 -8.27 -1.85 -9.06
C PHE A 98 -7.50 -1.03 -10.09
N ASP A 99 -6.17 -0.93 -9.99
CA ASP A 99 -5.37 -0.14 -10.97
C ASP A 99 -5.28 -0.81 -12.34
N TRP A 100 -5.51 -2.13 -12.42
CA TRP A 100 -5.57 -2.85 -13.70
C TRP A 100 -6.87 -2.60 -14.49
N LYS A 101 -7.95 -2.23 -13.79
CA LYS A 101 -9.29 -2.08 -14.38
C LYS A 101 -9.53 -0.67 -14.88
#